data_AF-A0A177FML6-F1
#
_entry.id   AF-A0A177FML6-F1
#
_cell.length_a   1.000
_cell.length_b   1.000
_cell.length_c   1.000
_cell.angle_alpha   90.00
_cell.angle_beta   90.00
_cell.angle_gamma   90.00
#
_symmetry.space_group_name_H-M   'P 1'
#
loop_
_entity.id
_entity.type
_entity.pdbx_description
1 polymer ?
#
loop_
_entity_poly.entity_id
_entity_poly.type
_entity_poly.pdbx_seq_one_letter_code
_entity_poly.pdbx_strand_id
1 'polypeptide(L)'
;MAAPPLPTRARTANDSDDDVVTEGDPSSTAGLLVERLQAWKHMCGYLENYISAVAKEQAGRAKEQEKVLKTLSTPLREAHHFDPALGGVAGLFENLRANTQGQINLHTETSKNLTGSVLPILERLHAEIKNKHKEISNGTGKGTKAVESARSHSQKHIELLGQQAAHFDSSGGRVSAQHDPYVVRRGTLYRLNKQLLEENNNRQDLIAVQNSFAQFETYVVQTVQTALNQFNQFMSGQADRQKAMFGDIASTASNIPLDFEWNGFTKRNQHILVNPNAPARTMDAVSFPNENHRSTKPLIEGTLERKSRGMGALKGYSSGHYAVTPAGYLHEYKDNDNFQKDPSPEHSLYLPDCIIGAVDGQKFTIKGKDSSGSKLGQKMAITSDFQFKALTNSDAQQWHTIIASFANSSNSLPTSPTESRNITPITTRMEENQTQGVISGPTSASTPKTAQPTSATSAATPSSAGAFNPGLGSNSLEDRKTAGK
;
A
#
# COMPACT_ATOMS: atom_id res chain seq x y z
N MET A 1 47.68 22.21 -37.08
CA MET A 1 46.55 21.30 -36.78
C MET A 1 47.14 19.97 -36.36
N ALA A 2 47.04 19.64 -35.08
CA ALA A 2 47.57 18.39 -34.51
C ALA A 2 46.57 17.24 -34.72
N ALA A 3 47.07 16.04 -35.06
CA ALA A 3 46.27 14.83 -35.19
C ALA A 3 45.66 14.41 -33.84
N PRO A 4 44.46 13.80 -33.82
CA PRO A 4 43.84 13.36 -32.57
C PRO A 4 44.58 12.13 -31.99
N PRO A 5 44.61 11.94 -30.66
CA PRO A 5 45.27 10.79 -30.05
C PRO A 5 44.45 9.50 -30.27
N LEU A 6 45.15 8.40 -30.53
CA LEU A 6 44.57 7.06 -30.61
C LEU A 6 44.00 6.63 -29.24
N PRO A 7 42.90 5.85 -29.20
CA PRO A 7 42.28 5.45 -27.95
C PRO A 7 43.16 4.46 -27.17
N THR A 8 43.37 4.77 -25.89
CA THR A 8 44.16 3.95 -24.96
C THR A 8 43.32 2.75 -24.48
N ARG A 9 43.88 1.54 -24.58
CA ARG A 9 43.28 0.28 -24.08
C ARG A 9 43.00 0.38 -22.58
N ALA A 10 41.73 0.46 -22.17
CA ALA A 10 41.33 0.25 -20.79
C ALA A 10 41.14 -1.26 -20.54
N ARG A 11 41.97 -1.85 -19.66
CA ARG A 11 41.79 -3.24 -19.21
C ARG A 11 40.66 -3.31 -18.18
N THR A 12 39.57 -3.97 -18.53
CA THR A 12 38.53 -4.37 -17.58
C THR A 12 38.86 -5.73 -16.98
N ALA A 13 38.82 -5.82 -15.65
CA ALA A 13 39.13 -7.01 -14.87
C ALA A 13 38.04 -8.09 -15.03
N ASN A 14 38.14 -8.89 -16.09
CA ASN A 14 37.53 -10.23 -16.17
C ASN A 14 38.14 -11.01 -17.36
N ASP A 15 39.46 -11.06 -17.39
CA ASP A 15 40.24 -11.66 -18.47
C ASP A 15 40.42 -13.16 -18.19
N SER A 16 39.54 -13.98 -18.77
CA SER A 16 39.72 -15.42 -18.81
C SER A 16 40.67 -15.76 -19.97
N ASP A 17 41.97 -15.85 -19.65
CA ASP A 17 43.08 -16.66 -20.21
C ASP A 17 43.03 -17.17 -21.68
N ASP A 18 42.40 -16.44 -22.60
CA ASP A 18 42.27 -16.79 -24.02
C ASP A 18 42.67 -15.59 -24.91
N ASP A 19 43.57 -14.74 -24.39
CA ASP A 19 44.18 -13.62 -25.10
C ASP A 19 45.22 -14.21 -26.07
N VAL A 20 44.72 -14.83 -27.15
CA VAL A 20 45.52 -15.26 -28.29
C VAL A 20 46.23 -14.04 -28.83
N VAL A 21 47.54 -13.95 -28.55
CA VAL A 21 48.46 -13.05 -29.23
C VAL A 21 48.18 -13.16 -30.72
N THR A 22 47.83 -12.04 -31.35
CA THR A 22 47.46 -11.98 -32.76
C THR A 22 48.62 -12.53 -33.60
N GLU A 23 48.51 -13.80 -34.03
CA GLU A 23 49.45 -14.42 -34.97
C GLU A 23 49.19 -13.84 -36.36
N GLY A 24 49.69 -12.63 -36.59
CA GLY A 24 49.59 -11.97 -37.88
C GLY A 24 50.15 -10.56 -37.83
N ASP A 25 50.84 -10.15 -38.89
CA ASP A 25 51.25 -8.76 -39.07
C ASP A 25 50.00 -7.86 -39.17
N PRO A 26 49.75 -6.97 -38.18
CA PRO A 26 48.56 -6.11 -38.17
C PRO A 26 48.60 -5.06 -39.28
N SER A 27 49.74 -4.88 -39.96
CA SER A 27 49.85 -4.00 -41.14
C SER A 27 49.32 -4.65 -42.43
N SER A 28 49.02 -5.96 -42.40
CA SER A 28 48.42 -6.67 -43.53
C SER A 28 46.89 -6.61 -43.50
N THR A 29 46.25 -6.60 -44.67
CA THR A 29 44.78 -6.63 -44.79
C THR A 29 44.16 -7.78 -44.00
N ALA A 30 44.78 -8.97 -44.06
CA ALA A 30 44.31 -10.14 -43.32
C ALA A 30 44.42 -9.96 -41.80
N GLY A 31 45.56 -9.46 -41.32
CA GLY A 31 45.79 -9.19 -39.90
C GLY A 31 44.78 -8.19 -39.33
N LEU A 32 44.49 -7.11 -40.07
CA LEU A 32 43.49 -6.12 -39.68
C LEU A 32 42.07 -6.72 -39.61
N LEU A 33 41.68 -7.57 -40.56
CA LEU A 33 40.36 -8.22 -40.55
C LEU A 33 40.22 -9.23 -39.40
N VAL A 34 41.31 -9.90 -39.02
CA VAL A 34 41.37 -10.80 -37.86
C VAL A 34 41.17 -10.01 -36.56
N GLU A 35 41.89 -8.90 -36.37
CA GLU A 35 41.70 -8.00 -35.22
C GLU A 35 40.26 -7.48 -35.15
N ARG A 36 39.69 -7.12 -36.30
CA ARG A 36 38.30 -6.68 -36.40
C ARG A 36 37.29 -7.77 -35.97
N LEU A 37 37.52 -9.04 -36.31
CA LEU A 37 36.69 -10.15 -35.80
C LEU A 37 36.86 -10.36 -34.30
N GLN A 38 38.07 -10.16 -33.77
CA GLN A 38 38.29 -10.24 -32.32
C GLN A 38 37.47 -9.17 -31.58
N ALA A 39 37.38 -7.95 -32.13
CA ALA A 39 36.50 -6.92 -31.59
C ALA A 39 35.01 -7.34 -31.59
N TRP A 40 34.53 -7.93 -32.70
CA TRP A 40 33.16 -8.46 -32.77
C TRP A 40 32.90 -9.62 -31.80
N LYS A 41 33.89 -10.51 -31.64
CA LYS A 41 33.85 -11.61 -30.66
C LYS A 41 33.68 -11.06 -29.24
N HIS A 42 34.49 -10.07 -28.85
CA HIS A 42 34.39 -9.43 -27.53
C HIS A 42 33.04 -8.75 -27.33
N MET A 43 32.54 -8.02 -28.33
CA MET A 43 31.21 -7.39 -28.26
C MET A 43 30.11 -8.44 -28.02
N CYS A 44 30.13 -9.56 -28.76
CA CYS A 44 29.15 -10.63 -28.60
C CYS A 44 29.23 -11.25 -27.20
N GLY A 45 30.44 -11.54 -26.71
CA GLY A 45 30.63 -12.04 -25.34
C GLY A 45 30.17 -11.05 -24.25
N TYR A 46 30.31 -9.74 -24.46
CA TYR A 46 29.77 -8.74 -23.54
C TYR A 46 28.24 -8.74 -23.51
N LEU A 47 27.59 -8.91 -24.67
CA LEU A 47 26.13 -9.05 -24.73
C LEU A 47 25.65 -10.34 -24.06
N GLU A 48 26.33 -11.47 -24.29
CA GLU A 48 26.02 -12.74 -23.60
C GLU A 48 26.07 -12.57 -22.08
N ASN A 49 27.16 -11.97 -21.58
CA ASN A 49 27.33 -11.70 -20.15
C ASN A 49 26.24 -10.79 -19.60
N TYR A 50 25.88 -9.72 -20.32
CA TYR A 50 24.82 -8.81 -19.92
C TYR A 50 23.45 -9.51 -19.84
N ILE A 51 23.06 -10.23 -20.91
CA ILE A 51 21.76 -10.93 -20.96
C ILE A 51 21.70 -12.03 -19.90
N SER A 52 22.79 -12.77 -19.68
CA SER A 52 22.91 -13.77 -18.62
C SER A 52 22.76 -13.16 -17.22
N ALA A 53 23.40 -12.00 -16.97
CA ALA A 53 23.26 -11.28 -15.72
C ALA A 53 21.82 -10.82 -15.48
N VAL A 54 21.14 -10.28 -16.50
CA VAL A 54 19.72 -9.90 -16.40
C VAL A 54 18.83 -11.12 -16.17
N ALA A 55 19.06 -12.22 -16.87
CA ALA A 55 18.31 -13.46 -16.66
C ALA A 55 18.44 -13.98 -15.21
N LYS A 56 19.65 -13.91 -14.65
CA LYS A 56 19.91 -14.26 -13.24
C LYS A 56 19.24 -13.28 -12.27
N GLU A 57 19.24 -11.98 -12.57
CA GLU A 57 18.52 -10.97 -11.79
C GLU A 57 17.02 -11.30 -11.74
N GLN A 58 16.41 -11.64 -12.88
CA GLN A 58 15.00 -12.02 -12.96
C GLN A 58 14.68 -13.26 -12.11
N ALA A 59 15.52 -14.30 -12.16
CA ALA A 59 15.38 -15.45 -11.28
C ALA A 59 15.53 -15.08 -9.78
N GLY A 60 16.42 -14.13 -9.47
CA GLY A 60 16.57 -13.58 -8.12
C GLY A 60 15.30 -12.86 -7.65
N ARG A 61 14.72 -12.01 -8.50
CA ARG A 61 13.46 -11.31 -8.20
C ARG A 61 12.31 -12.27 -7.92
N ALA A 62 12.19 -13.36 -8.66
CA ALA A 62 11.19 -14.39 -8.38
C ALA A 62 11.31 -14.95 -6.95
N LYS A 63 12.52 -15.27 -6.49
CA LYS A 63 12.78 -15.76 -5.13
C LYS A 63 12.49 -14.74 -4.04
N GLU A 64 12.82 -13.47 -4.28
CA GLU A 64 12.46 -12.41 -3.32
C GLU A 64 10.94 -12.21 -3.27
N GLN A 65 10.26 -12.30 -4.39
CA GLN A 65 8.80 -12.21 -4.45
C GLN A 65 8.11 -13.40 -3.75
N GLU A 66 8.71 -14.59 -3.71
CA GLU A 66 8.24 -15.69 -2.86
C GLU A 66 8.28 -15.32 -1.36
N LYS A 67 9.28 -14.55 -0.92
CA LYS A 67 9.34 -14.06 0.46
C LYS A 67 8.25 -13.02 0.73
N VAL A 68 7.97 -12.16 -0.24
CA VAL A 68 6.84 -11.22 -0.18
C VAL A 68 5.52 -12.00 -0.08
N LEU A 69 5.32 -13.05 -0.89
CA LEU A 69 4.10 -13.88 -0.80
C LEU A 69 3.95 -14.53 0.58
N LYS A 70 5.04 -14.92 1.23
CA LYS A 70 5.00 -15.48 2.59
C LYS A 70 4.46 -14.50 3.62
N THR A 71 4.60 -13.18 3.43
CA THR A 71 3.97 -12.20 4.34
C THR A 71 2.45 -12.21 4.26
N LEU A 72 1.89 -12.78 3.19
CA LEU A 72 0.45 -12.92 2.96
C LEU A 72 -0.06 -14.34 3.24
N SER A 73 0.85 -15.31 3.38
CA SER A 73 0.55 -16.73 3.52
C SER A 73 -0.06 -17.12 4.87
N THR A 74 0.10 -16.26 5.88
CA THR A 74 -0.64 -16.45 7.14
C THR A 74 -2.08 -15.99 6.92
N PRO A 75 -3.10 -16.82 7.22
CA PRO A 75 -4.49 -16.37 7.23
C PRO A 75 -4.58 -15.10 8.08
N LEU A 76 -5.45 -14.17 7.66
CA LEU A 76 -5.63 -12.93 8.39
C LEU A 76 -5.95 -13.27 9.86
N ARG A 77 -5.18 -12.73 10.80
CA ARG A 77 -5.50 -12.91 12.22
C ARG A 77 -6.89 -12.33 12.45
N GLU A 78 -7.70 -13.02 13.25
CA GLU A 78 -9.06 -12.60 13.54
C GLU A 78 -9.93 -12.48 12.26
N ALA A 79 -9.64 -13.30 11.22
CA ALA A 79 -10.39 -13.32 9.95
C ALA A 79 -11.91 -13.41 10.11
N HIS A 80 -12.39 -14.05 11.19
CA HIS A 80 -13.81 -14.17 11.51
C HIS A 80 -14.51 -12.82 11.74
N HIS A 81 -13.79 -11.70 11.91
CA HIS A 81 -14.39 -10.37 11.95
C HIS A 81 -14.77 -9.86 10.55
N PHE A 82 -14.11 -10.32 9.51
CA PHE A 82 -14.34 -9.88 8.13
C PHE A 82 -15.38 -10.75 7.44
N ASP A 83 -16.11 -10.17 6.48
CA ASP A 83 -17.05 -10.95 5.69
C ASP A 83 -16.29 -11.90 4.73
N PRO A 84 -16.60 -13.21 4.71
CA PRO A 84 -15.94 -14.17 3.83
C PRO A 84 -16.36 -14.03 2.35
N ALA A 85 -17.41 -13.28 2.04
CA ALA A 85 -17.85 -13.07 0.66
C ALA A 85 -16.83 -12.28 -0.16
N LEU A 86 -16.81 -12.55 -1.47
CA LEU A 86 -16.01 -11.80 -2.43
C LEU A 86 -16.47 -10.34 -2.47
N GLY A 87 -15.52 -9.40 -2.49
CA GLY A 87 -15.79 -7.95 -2.52
C GLY A 87 -15.42 -7.21 -1.23
N GLY A 88 -15.04 -7.93 -0.17
CA GLY A 88 -14.51 -7.35 1.07
C GLY A 88 -12.99 -7.46 1.22
N VAL A 89 -12.51 -7.20 2.43
CA VAL A 89 -11.11 -7.29 2.84
C VAL A 89 -10.55 -8.69 2.63
N ALA A 90 -11.33 -9.75 2.90
CA ALA A 90 -10.91 -11.13 2.63
C ALA A 90 -10.59 -11.35 1.14
N GLY A 91 -11.44 -10.85 0.26
CA GLY A 91 -11.23 -10.87 -1.20
C GLY A 91 -10.02 -10.06 -1.64
N LEU A 92 -9.77 -8.90 -1.03
CA LEU A 92 -8.58 -8.09 -1.30
C LEU A 92 -7.28 -8.83 -0.96
N PHE A 93 -7.21 -9.50 0.20
CA PHE A 93 -6.04 -10.29 0.56
C PHE A 93 -5.82 -11.48 -0.38
N GLU A 94 -6.89 -12.09 -0.88
CA GLU A 94 -6.79 -13.15 -1.88
C GLU A 94 -6.30 -12.62 -3.23
N ASN A 95 -6.82 -11.47 -3.67
CA ASN A 95 -6.33 -10.77 -4.86
C ASN A 95 -4.85 -10.43 -4.74
N LEU A 96 -4.41 -9.94 -3.57
CA LEU A 96 -3.01 -9.61 -3.31
C LEU A 96 -2.10 -10.84 -3.40
N ARG A 97 -2.55 -11.99 -2.87
CA ARG A 97 -1.82 -13.28 -3.01
C ARG A 97 -1.74 -13.72 -4.46
N ALA A 98 -2.86 -13.72 -5.18
CA ALA A 98 -2.91 -14.13 -6.58
C ALA A 98 -1.99 -13.26 -7.46
N ASN A 99 -2.04 -11.94 -7.28
CA ASN A 99 -1.16 -11.02 -7.99
C ASN A 99 0.31 -11.16 -7.57
N THR A 100 0.61 -11.42 -6.31
CA THR A 100 2.00 -11.68 -5.90
C THR A 100 2.53 -12.98 -6.49
N GLN A 101 1.70 -14.03 -6.52
CA GLN A 101 2.04 -15.32 -7.16
C GLN A 101 2.24 -15.17 -8.67
N GLY A 102 1.40 -14.39 -9.35
CA GLY A 102 1.59 -14.10 -10.77
C GLY A 102 2.90 -13.36 -11.05
N GLN A 103 3.35 -12.47 -10.15
CA GLN A 103 4.64 -11.78 -10.30
C GLN A 103 5.82 -12.76 -10.18
N ILE A 104 5.76 -13.74 -9.26
CA ILE A 104 6.76 -14.82 -9.16
C ILE A 104 6.87 -15.58 -10.48
N ASN A 105 5.72 -15.98 -11.02
CA ASN A 105 5.64 -16.74 -12.27
C ASN A 105 6.20 -15.92 -13.43
N LEU A 106 5.84 -14.63 -13.51
CA LEU A 106 6.30 -13.70 -14.52
C LEU A 106 7.83 -13.55 -14.52
N HIS A 107 8.44 -13.28 -13.36
CA HIS A 107 9.90 -13.18 -13.23
C HIS A 107 10.61 -14.50 -13.59
N THR A 108 10.03 -15.64 -13.21
CA THR A 108 10.56 -16.97 -13.54
C THR A 108 10.50 -17.25 -15.04
N GLU A 109 9.36 -16.93 -15.67
CA GLU A 109 9.15 -17.09 -17.11
C GLU A 109 10.11 -16.20 -17.91
N THR A 110 10.23 -14.91 -17.55
CA THR A 110 11.15 -13.99 -18.21
C THR A 110 12.60 -14.50 -18.12
N SER A 111 13.04 -14.96 -16.94
CA SER A 111 14.38 -15.55 -16.78
C SER A 111 14.62 -16.74 -17.73
N LYS A 112 13.63 -17.64 -17.84
CA LYS A 112 13.69 -18.79 -18.75
C LYS A 112 13.69 -18.36 -20.21
N ASN A 113 12.86 -17.40 -20.59
CA ASN A 113 12.80 -16.89 -21.97
C ASN A 113 14.10 -16.20 -22.40
N LEU A 114 14.73 -15.44 -21.50
CA LEU A 114 16.03 -14.84 -21.76
C LEU A 114 17.11 -15.91 -21.98
N THR A 115 17.16 -16.91 -21.10
CA THR A 115 18.16 -18.00 -21.18
C THR A 115 17.90 -18.95 -22.34
N GLY A 116 16.64 -19.24 -22.65
CA GLY A 116 16.23 -20.26 -23.63
C GLY A 116 15.95 -19.72 -25.02
N SER A 117 15.87 -18.40 -25.23
CA SER A 117 15.55 -17.83 -26.54
C SER A 117 16.49 -16.72 -26.96
N VAL A 118 16.87 -15.80 -26.07
CA VAL A 118 17.77 -14.68 -26.43
C VAL A 118 19.22 -15.12 -26.42
N LEU A 119 19.66 -15.76 -25.35
CA LEU A 119 21.06 -16.17 -25.19
C LEU A 119 21.54 -17.14 -26.30
N PRO A 120 20.76 -18.15 -26.74
CA PRO A 120 21.19 -19.06 -27.80
C PRO A 120 21.45 -18.38 -29.15
N ILE A 121 20.78 -17.25 -29.43
CA ILE A 121 21.03 -16.46 -30.65
C ILE A 121 22.44 -15.87 -30.60
N LEU A 122 22.83 -15.33 -29.45
CA LEU A 122 24.16 -14.74 -29.24
C LEU A 122 25.25 -15.82 -29.21
N GLU A 123 25.03 -16.93 -28.49
CA GLU A 123 25.99 -18.05 -28.43
C GLU A 123 26.29 -18.63 -29.80
N ARG A 124 25.25 -18.76 -30.64
CA ARG A 124 25.41 -19.19 -32.04
C ARG A 124 26.22 -18.17 -32.83
N LEU A 125 25.91 -16.88 -32.72
CA LEU A 125 26.64 -15.81 -33.39
C LEU A 125 28.12 -15.80 -32.97
N HIS A 126 28.40 -15.99 -31.69
CA HIS A 126 29.75 -16.05 -31.15
C HIS A 126 30.54 -17.23 -31.75
N ALA A 127 29.91 -18.41 -31.86
CA ALA A 127 30.51 -19.56 -32.53
C ALA A 127 30.77 -19.30 -34.03
N GLU A 128 29.85 -18.64 -34.72
CA GLU A 128 29.99 -18.25 -36.14
C GLU A 128 31.13 -17.25 -36.35
N ILE A 129 31.27 -16.24 -35.46
CA ILE A 129 32.41 -15.30 -35.46
C ILE A 129 33.73 -16.05 -35.25
N LYS A 130 33.79 -16.99 -34.30
CA LYS A 130 34.98 -17.82 -34.04
C LYS A 130 35.35 -18.66 -35.26
N ASN A 131 34.37 -19.19 -35.99
CA ASN A 131 34.60 -19.94 -37.22
C ASN A 131 35.12 -19.04 -38.35
N LYS A 132 34.52 -17.85 -38.53
CA LYS A 132 34.99 -16.88 -39.54
C LYS A 132 36.41 -16.39 -39.26
N HIS A 133 36.78 -16.24 -37.99
CA HIS A 133 38.14 -15.91 -37.57
C HIS A 133 39.15 -16.96 -38.03
N LYS A 134 38.86 -18.25 -37.81
CA LYS A 134 39.71 -19.35 -38.28
C LYS A 134 39.80 -19.41 -39.80
N GLU A 135 38.70 -19.16 -40.50
CA GLU A 135 38.65 -19.14 -41.97
C GLU A 135 39.62 -18.09 -42.55
N ILE A 136 39.58 -16.85 -42.04
CA ILE A 136 40.40 -15.75 -42.56
C ILE A 136 41.88 -15.92 -42.19
N SER A 137 42.15 -16.33 -40.95
CA SER A 137 43.52 -16.58 -40.46
C SER A 137 44.22 -17.67 -41.28
N ASN A 138 43.51 -18.75 -41.61
CA ASN A 138 44.10 -19.86 -42.39
C ASN A 138 44.07 -19.63 -43.92
N GLY A 139 43.12 -18.85 -44.43
CA GLY A 139 42.87 -18.71 -45.87
C GLY A 139 43.82 -17.75 -46.61
N THR A 140 44.29 -16.70 -45.95
CA THR A 140 45.00 -15.57 -46.60
C THR A 140 46.53 -15.76 -46.72
N GLY A 141 47.10 -16.77 -46.07
CA GLY A 141 48.55 -16.99 -46.05
C GLY A 141 49.15 -17.55 -47.36
N LYS A 142 48.34 -18.17 -48.23
CA LYS A 142 48.84 -18.84 -49.45
C LYS A 142 49.26 -17.84 -50.53
N GLY A 143 48.40 -16.87 -50.86
CA GLY A 143 48.69 -15.85 -51.86
C GLY A 143 49.89 -14.97 -51.49
N THR A 144 49.98 -14.58 -50.21
CA THR A 144 51.12 -13.82 -49.67
C THR A 144 52.46 -14.55 -49.86
N LYS A 145 52.51 -15.87 -49.62
CA LYS A 145 53.73 -16.68 -49.84
C LYS A 145 54.10 -16.80 -51.32
N ALA A 146 53.11 -16.90 -52.21
CA ALA A 146 53.34 -16.95 -53.66
C ALA A 146 53.94 -15.63 -54.18
N VAL A 147 53.41 -14.49 -53.72
CA VAL A 147 53.94 -13.16 -54.01
C VAL A 147 55.38 -13.00 -53.53
N GLU A 148 55.68 -13.40 -52.29
CA GLU A 148 57.03 -13.29 -51.72
C GLU A 148 58.05 -14.14 -52.48
N SER A 149 57.67 -15.37 -52.86
CA SER A 149 58.50 -16.24 -53.69
C SER A 149 58.76 -15.64 -55.09
N ALA A 150 57.72 -15.07 -55.73
CA ALA A 150 57.87 -14.44 -57.03
C ALA A 150 58.77 -13.19 -56.96
N ARG A 151 58.61 -12.37 -55.91
CA ARG A 151 59.45 -11.20 -55.65
C ARG A 151 60.92 -11.57 -55.42
N SER A 152 61.19 -12.60 -54.62
CA SER A 152 62.55 -13.11 -54.40
C SER A 152 63.21 -13.56 -55.72
N HIS A 153 62.47 -14.26 -56.58
CA HIS A 153 62.99 -14.68 -57.89
C HIS A 153 63.25 -13.51 -58.84
N SER A 154 62.38 -12.51 -58.88
CA SER A 154 62.58 -11.30 -59.68
C SER A 154 63.81 -10.55 -59.22
N GLN A 155 63.96 -10.32 -57.91
CA GLN A 155 65.08 -9.60 -57.33
C GLN A 155 66.43 -10.25 -57.68
N LYS A 156 66.55 -11.57 -57.51
CA LYS A 156 67.76 -12.33 -57.88
C LYS A 156 68.13 -12.16 -59.36
N HIS A 157 67.14 -12.09 -60.26
CA HIS A 157 67.41 -11.92 -61.69
C HIS A 157 67.73 -10.47 -62.06
N ILE A 158 67.14 -9.48 -61.38
CA ILE A 158 67.51 -8.07 -61.54
C ILE A 158 68.98 -7.86 -61.13
N GLU A 159 69.39 -8.45 -60.01
CA GLU A 159 70.78 -8.41 -59.53
C GLU A 159 71.72 -9.12 -60.51
N LEU A 160 71.35 -10.31 -60.99
CA LEU A 160 72.11 -11.03 -62.01
C LEU A 160 72.25 -10.20 -63.29
N LEU A 161 71.19 -9.54 -63.75
CA LEU A 161 71.23 -8.67 -64.92
C LEU A 161 72.22 -7.53 -64.72
N GLY A 162 72.19 -6.86 -63.56
CA GLY A 162 73.15 -5.80 -63.24
C GLY A 162 74.59 -6.28 -63.22
N GLN A 163 74.84 -7.46 -62.63
CA GLN A 163 76.16 -8.09 -62.61
C GLN A 163 76.68 -8.42 -64.02
N GLN A 164 75.84 -9.04 -64.86
CA GLN A 164 76.27 -9.42 -66.22
C GLN A 164 76.43 -8.21 -67.14
N ALA A 165 75.62 -7.17 -66.98
CA ALA A 165 75.79 -5.91 -67.70
C ALA A 165 77.14 -5.24 -67.34
N ALA A 166 77.48 -5.15 -66.06
CA ALA A 166 78.77 -4.62 -65.62
C ALA A 166 79.96 -5.50 -66.06
N HIS A 167 79.79 -6.83 -66.07
CA HIS A 167 80.78 -7.75 -66.61
C HIS A 167 81.01 -7.54 -68.11
N PHE A 168 79.94 -7.34 -68.89
CA PHE A 168 80.05 -7.06 -70.32
C PHE A 168 80.93 -5.83 -70.60
N ASP A 169 80.72 -4.74 -69.87
CA ASP A 169 81.50 -3.50 -70.01
C ASP A 169 82.97 -3.70 -69.59
N SER A 170 83.22 -4.38 -68.47
CA SER A 170 84.57 -4.58 -67.93
C SER A 170 85.41 -5.64 -68.68
N SER A 171 84.77 -6.58 -69.36
CA SER A 171 85.42 -7.66 -70.13
C SER A 171 85.69 -7.31 -71.60
N GLY A 172 85.36 -6.09 -72.04
CA GLY A 172 85.47 -5.68 -73.44
C GLY A 172 84.50 -6.44 -74.36
N GLY A 173 83.31 -6.77 -73.85
CA GLY A 173 82.24 -7.44 -74.61
C GLY A 173 82.35 -8.97 -74.68
N ARG A 174 83.29 -9.60 -73.95
CA ARG A 174 83.47 -11.06 -73.93
C ARG A 174 82.63 -11.71 -72.83
N VAL A 175 81.45 -12.21 -73.19
CA VAL A 175 80.54 -12.95 -72.29
C VAL A 175 80.09 -14.27 -72.93
N SER A 176 79.83 -15.29 -72.10
CA SER A 176 79.23 -16.55 -72.56
C SER A 176 77.76 -16.35 -72.94
N ALA A 177 77.23 -17.11 -73.90
CA ALA A 177 75.85 -16.98 -74.38
C ALA A 177 74.76 -17.03 -73.27
N GLN A 178 74.96 -17.83 -72.21
CA GLN A 178 74.02 -17.94 -71.09
C GLN A 178 74.03 -16.72 -70.17
N HIS A 179 75.13 -15.96 -70.17
CA HIS A 179 75.34 -14.76 -69.37
C HIS A 179 75.24 -13.47 -70.21
N ASP A 180 74.81 -13.58 -71.47
CA ASP A 180 74.56 -12.44 -72.31
C ASP A 180 73.51 -11.52 -71.65
N PRO A 181 73.78 -10.23 -71.42
CA PRO A 181 72.86 -9.31 -70.77
C PRO A 181 71.48 -9.23 -71.44
N TYR A 182 71.40 -9.40 -72.77
CA TYR A 182 70.12 -9.45 -73.49
C TYR A 182 69.31 -10.68 -73.11
N VAL A 183 69.94 -11.86 -73.01
CA VAL A 183 69.27 -13.11 -72.60
C VAL A 183 68.79 -13.01 -71.15
N VAL A 184 69.66 -12.52 -70.25
CA VAL A 184 69.32 -12.32 -68.83
C VAL A 184 68.19 -11.29 -68.66
N ARG A 185 68.17 -10.22 -69.47
CA ARG A 185 67.10 -9.22 -69.49
C ARG A 185 65.75 -9.84 -69.85
N ARG A 186 65.70 -10.71 -70.86
CA ARG A 186 64.46 -11.44 -71.21
C ARG A 186 63.98 -12.33 -70.06
N GLY A 187 64.90 -13.03 -69.39
CA GLY A 187 64.58 -13.81 -68.19
C GLY A 187 64.06 -12.95 -67.03
N THR A 188 64.61 -11.76 -66.85
CA THR A 188 64.17 -10.78 -65.85
C THR A 188 62.75 -10.29 -66.14
N LEU A 189 62.46 -9.91 -67.39
CA LEU A 189 61.11 -9.50 -67.82
C LEU A 189 60.07 -10.61 -67.60
N TYR A 190 60.43 -11.87 -67.89
CA TYR A 190 59.54 -13.02 -67.64
C TYR A 190 59.18 -13.17 -66.15
N ARG A 191 60.18 -13.06 -65.25
CA ARG A 191 59.94 -13.19 -63.80
C ARG A 191 59.18 -12.00 -63.23
N LEU A 192 59.49 -10.79 -63.68
CA LEU A 192 58.73 -9.59 -63.32
C LEU A 192 57.26 -9.71 -63.75
N ASN A 193 56.98 -10.17 -64.96
CA ASN A 193 55.61 -10.43 -65.40
C ASN A 193 54.93 -11.48 -64.52
N LYS A 194 55.63 -12.56 -64.15
CA LYS A 194 55.10 -13.55 -63.21
C LYS A 194 54.80 -12.95 -61.84
N GLN A 195 55.69 -12.13 -61.27
CA GLN A 195 55.44 -11.43 -60.01
C GLN A 195 54.19 -10.54 -60.09
N LEU A 196 54.03 -9.75 -61.16
CA LEU A 196 52.85 -8.92 -61.35
C LEU A 196 51.56 -9.76 -61.42
N LEU A 197 51.60 -10.94 -62.04
CA LEU A 197 50.45 -11.86 -62.06
C LEU A 197 50.11 -12.37 -60.66
N GLU A 198 51.10 -12.83 -59.89
CA GLU A 198 50.87 -13.29 -58.51
C GLU A 198 50.36 -12.16 -57.59
N GLU A 199 50.92 -10.95 -57.71
CA GLU A 199 50.48 -9.77 -56.95
C GLU A 199 49.04 -9.38 -57.29
N ASN A 200 48.69 -9.39 -58.59
CA ASN A 200 47.32 -9.12 -59.02
C ASN A 200 46.33 -10.18 -58.56
N ASN A 201 46.70 -11.47 -58.62
CA ASN A 201 45.87 -12.57 -58.13
C ASN A 201 45.63 -12.43 -56.63
N ASN A 202 46.69 -12.25 -55.84
CA ASN A 202 46.58 -12.05 -54.39
C ASN A 202 45.72 -10.81 -54.04
N ARG A 203 45.85 -9.72 -54.81
CA ARG A 203 44.99 -8.53 -54.64
C ARG A 203 43.51 -8.86 -54.87
N GLN A 204 43.17 -9.61 -55.92
CA GLN A 204 41.77 -9.98 -56.18
C GLN A 204 41.22 -10.92 -55.11
N ASP A 205 42.02 -11.86 -54.62
CA ASP A 205 41.63 -12.74 -53.51
C ASP A 205 41.35 -11.92 -52.23
N LEU A 206 42.20 -10.95 -51.91
CA LEU A 206 41.99 -10.07 -50.75
C LEU A 206 40.73 -9.21 -50.90
N ILE A 207 40.44 -8.70 -52.09
CA ILE A 207 39.18 -7.97 -52.36
C ILE A 207 37.97 -8.88 -52.15
N ALA A 208 38.03 -10.14 -52.62
CA ALA A 208 36.95 -11.10 -52.41
C ALA A 208 36.73 -11.38 -50.91
N VAL A 209 37.82 -11.54 -50.13
CA VAL A 209 37.75 -11.68 -48.68
C VAL A 209 37.11 -10.45 -48.03
N GLN A 210 37.50 -9.24 -48.42
CA GLN A 210 36.91 -7.99 -47.90
C GLN A 210 35.41 -7.90 -48.20
N ASN A 211 34.98 -8.26 -49.41
CA ASN A 211 33.56 -8.26 -49.77
C ASN A 211 32.76 -9.29 -48.98
N SER A 212 33.29 -10.51 -48.80
CA SER A 212 32.68 -11.54 -47.94
C SER A 212 32.59 -11.07 -46.49
N PHE A 213 33.62 -10.36 -46.02
CA PHE A 213 33.66 -9.81 -44.67
C PHE A 213 32.57 -8.77 -44.43
N ALA A 214 32.39 -7.82 -45.36
CA ALA A 214 31.36 -6.79 -45.26
C ALA A 214 29.94 -7.39 -45.17
N GLN A 215 29.68 -8.45 -45.94
CA GLN A 215 28.42 -9.21 -45.85
C GLN A 215 28.26 -9.90 -44.49
N PHE A 216 29.34 -10.51 -43.99
CA PHE A 216 29.33 -11.14 -42.67
C PHE A 216 29.07 -10.12 -41.55
N GLU A 217 29.69 -8.94 -41.58
CA GLU A 217 29.40 -7.89 -40.60
C GLU A 217 27.95 -7.42 -40.63
N THR A 218 27.38 -7.30 -41.83
CA THR A 218 25.95 -6.96 -41.99
C THR A 218 25.09 -8.00 -41.28
N TYR A 219 25.40 -9.29 -41.45
CA TYR A 219 24.73 -10.39 -40.77
C TYR A 219 24.92 -10.36 -39.25
N VAL A 220 26.13 -10.08 -38.76
CA VAL A 220 26.44 -9.93 -37.32
C VAL A 220 25.53 -8.87 -36.69
N VAL A 221 25.45 -7.69 -37.30
CA VAL A 221 24.62 -6.58 -36.82
C VAL A 221 23.14 -6.96 -36.81
N GLN A 222 22.63 -7.57 -37.88
CA GLN A 222 21.22 -8.01 -37.97
C GLN A 222 20.87 -9.04 -36.90
N THR A 223 21.78 -9.97 -36.62
CA THR A 223 21.58 -11.00 -35.59
C THR A 223 21.54 -10.39 -34.19
N VAL A 224 22.43 -9.43 -33.89
CA VAL A 224 22.39 -8.67 -32.64
C VAL A 224 21.10 -7.86 -32.50
N GLN A 225 20.67 -7.17 -33.56
CA GLN A 225 19.39 -6.44 -33.57
C GLN A 225 18.22 -7.37 -33.27
N THR A 226 18.22 -8.57 -33.86
CA THR A 226 17.19 -9.59 -33.61
C THR A 226 17.17 -10.01 -32.14
N ALA A 227 18.33 -10.34 -31.57
CA ALA A 227 18.45 -10.72 -30.16
C ALA A 227 17.97 -9.59 -29.22
N LEU A 228 18.37 -8.34 -29.47
CA LEU A 228 17.99 -7.19 -28.65
C LEU A 228 16.51 -6.82 -28.80
N ASN A 229 15.92 -6.98 -29.97
CA ASN A 229 14.48 -6.80 -30.16
C ASN A 229 13.69 -7.85 -29.38
N GLN A 230 14.13 -9.11 -29.39
CA GLN A 230 13.49 -10.17 -28.62
C GLN A 230 13.67 -9.97 -27.10
N PHE A 231 14.84 -9.53 -26.67
CA PHE A 231 15.08 -9.09 -25.29
C PHE A 231 14.07 -8.00 -24.88
N ASN A 232 13.92 -6.96 -25.70
CA ASN A 232 12.99 -5.87 -25.44
C ASN A 232 11.53 -6.37 -25.35
N GLN A 233 11.11 -7.29 -26.22
CA GLN A 233 9.76 -7.87 -26.18
C GLN A 233 9.48 -8.56 -24.85
N PHE A 234 10.41 -9.39 -24.36
CA PHE A 234 10.23 -10.09 -23.08
C PHE A 234 10.24 -9.12 -21.89
N MET A 235 11.15 -8.15 -21.86
CA MET A 235 11.26 -7.19 -20.77
C MET A 235 10.09 -6.19 -20.74
N SER A 236 9.68 -5.67 -21.90
CA SER A 236 8.53 -4.75 -21.98
C SER A 236 7.23 -5.46 -21.66
N GLY A 237 7.02 -6.67 -22.20
CA GLY A 237 5.83 -7.47 -21.90
C GLY A 237 5.72 -7.85 -20.42
N GLN A 238 6.86 -8.10 -19.77
CA GLN A 238 6.92 -8.26 -18.32
C GLN A 238 6.44 -6.99 -17.59
N ALA A 239 7.01 -5.83 -17.93
CA ALA A 239 6.69 -4.56 -17.26
C ALA A 239 5.20 -4.21 -17.40
N ASP A 240 4.62 -4.39 -18.58
CA ASP A 240 3.19 -4.12 -18.83
C ASP A 240 2.27 -5.02 -17.99
N ARG A 241 2.58 -6.32 -17.92
CA ARG A 241 1.81 -7.27 -17.09
C ARG A 241 1.95 -6.91 -15.62
N GLN A 242 3.16 -6.62 -15.15
CA GLN A 242 3.38 -6.23 -13.75
C GLN A 242 2.61 -4.95 -13.38
N LYS A 243 2.57 -3.96 -14.28
CA LYS A 243 1.75 -2.76 -14.11
C LYS A 243 0.26 -3.09 -14.01
N ALA A 244 -0.25 -3.98 -14.85
CA ALA A 244 -1.66 -4.41 -14.80
C ALA A 244 -2.01 -5.06 -13.45
N MET A 245 -1.10 -5.88 -12.90
CA MET A 245 -1.29 -6.54 -11.60
C MET A 245 -1.36 -5.55 -10.43
N PHE A 246 -0.53 -4.51 -10.43
CA PHE A 246 -0.66 -3.43 -9.44
C PHE A 246 -1.97 -2.65 -9.60
N GLY A 247 -2.40 -2.42 -10.85
CA GLY A 247 -3.70 -1.82 -11.15
C GLY A 247 -4.87 -2.65 -10.62
N ASP A 248 -4.81 -3.97 -10.76
CA ASP A 248 -5.83 -4.90 -10.27
C ASP A 248 -5.95 -4.90 -8.74
N ILE A 249 -4.83 -4.89 -8.02
CA ILE A 249 -4.80 -4.75 -6.56
C ILE A 249 -5.48 -3.44 -6.13
N ALA A 250 -5.09 -2.31 -6.73
CA ALA A 250 -5.63 -1.00 -6.39
C ALA A 250 -7.14 -0.89 -6.72
N SER A 251 -7.55 -1.43 -7.87
CA SER A 251 -8.95 -1.50 -8.29
C SER A 251 -9.77 -2.34 -7.31
N THR A 252 -9.27 -3.53 -6.93
CA THR A 252 -9.94 -4.41 -5.96
C THR A 252 -10.14 -3.71 -4.62
N ALA A 253 -9.13 -3.02 -4.10
CA ALA A 253 -9.24 -2.27 -2.85
C ALA A 253 -10.26 -1.12 -2.97
N SER A 254 -10.26 -0.40 -4.10
CA SER A 254 -11.14 0.76 -4.31
C SER A 254 -12.60 0.38 -4.52
N ASN A 255 -12.86 -0.85 -4.97
CA ASN A 255 -14.20 -1.36 -5.22
C ASN A 255 -14.87 -1.97 -3.98
N ILE A 256 -14.18 -2.02 -2.82
CA ILE A 256 -14.78 -2.46 -1.57
C ILE A 256 -15.81 -1.41 -1.11
N PRO A 257 -17.11 -1.74 -1.01
CA PRO A 257 -18.10 -0.80 -0.47
C PRO A 257 -17.79 -0.46 0.99
N LEU A 258 -17.91 0.82 1.35
CA LEU A 258 -17.48 1.34 2.66
C LEU A 258 -18.23 0.70 3.85
N ASP A 259 -19.45 0.23 3.63
CA ASP A 259 -20.32 -0.41 4.61
C ASP A 259 -20.29 -1.94 4.56
N PHE A 260 -19.58 -2.54 3.59
CA PHE A 260 -19.58 -3.98 3.33
C PHE A 260 -19.22 -4.80 4.58
N GLU A 261 -18.08 -4.47 5.20
CA GLU A 261 -17.58 -5.19 6.38
C GLU A 261 -18.50 -5.01 7.59
N TRP A 262 -18.97 -3.77 7.83
CA TRP A 262 -19.82 -3.47 8.97
C TRP A 262 -21.19 -4.16 8.87
N ASN A 263 -21.78 -4.17 7.68
CA ASN A 263 -23.06 -4.82 7.43
C ASN A 263 -22.93 -6.34 7.61
N GLY A 264 -21.87 -6.95 7.05
CA GLY A 264 -21.56 -8.36 7.22
C GLY A 264 -21.33 -8.74 8.69
N PHE A 265 -20.54 -7.93 9.41
CA PHE A 265 -20.27 -8.11 10.83
C PHE A 265 -21.53 -8.01 11.69
N THR A 266 -22.34 -6.97 11.47
CA THR A 266 -23.58 -6.73 12.23
C THR A 266 -24.57 -7.86 12.02
N LYS A 267 -24.74 -8.32 10.78
CA LYS A 267 -25.63 -9.43 10.44
C LYS A 267 -25.22 -10.73 11.14
N ARG A 268 -23.92 -11.04 11.19
CA ARG A 268 -23.41 -12.26 11.85
C ARG A 268 -23.51 -12.19 13.38
N ASN A 269 -23.37 -11.01 13.95
CA ASN A 269 -23.32 -10.79 15.40
C ASN A 269 -24.60 -10.17 15.98
N GLN A 270 -25.72 -10.22 15.24
CA GLN A 270 -26.99 -9.57 15.62
C GLN A 270 -27.51 -9.98 17.00
N HIS A 271 -27.23 -11.21 17.42
CA HIS A 271 -27.63 -11.75 18.72
C HIS A 271 -26.80 -11.22 19.91
N ILE A 272 -25.62 -10.66 19.64
CA ILE A 272 -24.71 -10.08 20.64
C ILE A 272 -24.85 -8.56 20.66
N LEU A 273 -24.96 -7.96 19.48
CA LEU A 273 -25.02 -6.52 19.33
C LEU A 273 -26.31 -5.96 19.91
N VAL A 274 -26.20 -4.79 20.54
CA VAL A 274 -27.37 -4.06 21.04
C VAL A 274 -28.24 -3.66 19.86
N ASN A 275 -29.52 -4.01 19.92
CA ASN A 275 -30.49 -3.55 18.94
C ASN A 275 -30.73 -2.03 19.13
N PRO A 276 -30.35 -1.18 18.17
CA PRO A 276 -30.53 0.27 18.30
C PRO A 276 -32.01 0.69 18.30
N ASN A 277 -32.90 -0.19 17.83
CA ASN A 277 -34.34 0.04 17.82
C ASN A 277 -35.03 -0.45 19.11
N ALA A 278 -34.29 -1.09 20.03
CA ALA A 278 -34.86 -1.47 21.31
C ALA A 278 -35.15 -0.22 22.15
N PRO A 279 -36.32 -0.13 22.79
CA PRO A 279 -36.65 1.01 23.63
C PRO A 279 -35.66 1.13 24.79
N ALA A 280 -35.36 2.37 25.18
CA ALA A 280 -34.59 2.61 26.39
C ALA A 280 -35.31 2.00 27.59
N ARG A 281 -34.56 1.42 28.53
CA ARG A 281 -35.13 0.90 29.77
C ARG A 281 -35.63 2.07 30.60
N THR A 282 -36.88 2.02 31.02
CA THR A 282 -37.51 3.02 31.90
C THR A 282 -37.87 2.40 33.25
N MET A 283 -37.93 3.20 34.31
CA MET A 283 -38.36 2.72 35.63
C MET A 283 -39.81 2.23 35.62
N ASP A 284 -40.66 2.76 34.74
CA ASP A 284 -42.05 2.29 34.58
C ASP A 284 -42.14 0.83 34.15
N ALA A 285 -41.08 0.30 33.51
CA ALA A 285 -40.98 -1.09 33.10
C ALA A 285 -40.32 -2.00 34.15
N VAL A 286 -39.91 -1.44 35.30
CA VAL A 286 -39.27 -2.16 36.40
C VAL A 286 -40.33 -2.47 37.45
N SER A 287 -40.56 -3.76 37.72
CA SER A 287 -41.32 -4.19 38.88
C SER A 287 -40.46 -5.07 39.79
N PHE A 288 -40.67 -4.91 41.09
CA PHE A 288 -39.94 -5.64 42.12
C PHE A 288 -40.88 -6.13 43.23
N PRO A 289 -40.52 -7.21 43.93
CA PRO A 289 -41.35 -7.73 45.02
C PRO A 289 -41.63 -6.67 46.09
N ASN A 290 -42.88 -6.62 46.57
CA ASN A 290 -43.39 -5.68 47.57
C ASN A 290 -43.46 -4.20 47.16
N GLU A 291 -43.22 -3.84 45.89
CA GLU A 291 -43.38 -2.48 45.36
C GLU A 291 -44.71 -1.84 45.79
N ASN A 292 -45.80 -2.59 45.63
CA ASN A 292 -47.16 -2.15 45.94
C ASN A 292 -47.66 -2.52 47.33
N HIS A 293 -46.80 -3.04 48.21
CA HIS A 293 -47.20 -3.47 49.55
C HIS A 293 -47.72 -2.28 50.37
N ARG A 294 -48.80 -2.46 51.12
CA ARG A 294 -49.44 -1.36 51.87
C ARG A 294 -48.49 -0.58 52.79
N SER A 295 -47.45 -1.24 53.33
CA SER A 295 -46.50 -0.59 54.24
C SER A 295 -45.49 0.33 53.53
N THR A 296 -45.37 0.26 52.21
CA THR A 296 -44.47 1.12 51.42
C THR A 296 -45.18 2.38 50.92
N LYS A 297 -46.52 2.46 51.08
CA LYS A 297 -47.33 3.62 50.70
C LYS A 297 -47.53 4.55 51.90
N PRO A 298 -47.19 5.84 51.82
CA PRO A 298 -47.42 6.78 52.91
C PRO A 298 -48.93 7.01 53.12
N LEU A 299 -49.32 7.27 54.37
CA LEU A 299 -50.68 7.66 54.73
C LEU A 299 -50.95 9.12 54.36
N ILE A 300 -49.92 9.95 54.45
CA ILE A 300 -49.86 11.31 53.91
C ILE A 300 -48.40 11.65 53.63
N GLU A 301 -48.15 12.32 52.51
CA GLU A 301 -46.85 12.86 52.17
C GLU A 301 -47.00 14.24 51.54
N GLY A 302 -45.95 15.07 51.63
CA GLY A 302 -45.99 16.41 51.09
C GLY A 302 -45.04 17.37 51.79
N THR A 303 -45.08 18.63 51.35
CA THR A 303 -44.17 19.65 51.85
C THR A 303 -44.72 20.30 53.11
N LEU A 304 -43.91 20.34 54.18
CA LEU A 304 -44.17 21.13 55.37
C LEU A 304 -43.00 22.08 55.65
N GLU A 305 -43.29 23.21 56.26
CA GLU A 305 -42.26 24.09 56.78
C GLU A 305 -42.04 23.83 58.27
N ARG A 306 -40.79 23.61 58.68
CA ARG A 306 -40.42 23.40 60.08
C ARG A 306 -39.60 24.57 60.61
N LYS A 307 -39.86 25.01 61.84
CA LYS A 307 -39.06 26.05 62.49
C LYS A 307 -37.70 25.48 62.92
N SER A 308 -36.60 26.09 62.45
CA SER A 308 -35.23 25.68 62.78
C SER A 308 -34.90 25.84 64.28
N ARG A 309 -34.07 24.95 64.83
CA ARG A 309 -33.43 25.06 66.16
C ARG A 309 -31.91 25.05 66.05
N GLY A 310 -31.23 25.88 66.84
CA GLY A 310 -29.76 25.96 66.95
C GLY A 310 -29.21 27.37 66.67
N MET A 311 -27.89 27.52 66.54
CA MET A 311 -27.19 28.81 66.25
C MET A 311 -27.68 29.53 64.97
N GLY A 312 -28.53 28.87 64.17
CA GLY A 312 -29.24 29.43 63.01
C GLY A 312 -30.71 29.81 63.26
N ALA A 313 -31.18 29.92 64.51
CA ALA A 313 -32.56 30.29 64.88
C ALA A 313 -33.03 31.65 64.34
N LEU A 314 -32.15 32.43 63.69
CA LEU A 314 -32.49 33.62 62.90
C LEU A 314 -33.12 33.31 61.53
N LYS A 315 -33.11 32.05 61.05
CA LYS A 315 -33.49 31.68 59.67
C LYS A 315 -34.97 31.31 59.46
N GLY A 316 -35.81 31.39 60.50
CA GLY A 316 -37.25 31.17 60.37
C GLY A 316 -37.66 29.71 60.08
N TYR A 317 -38.68 29.55 59.25
CA TYR A 317 -39.25 28.27 58.82
C TYR A 317 -38.51 27.76 57.56
N SER A 318 -38.12 26.48 57.55
CA SER A 318 -37.49 25.81 56.41
C SER A 318 -38.40 24.73 55.84
N SER A 319 -38.54 24.70 54.52
CA SER A 319 -39.31 23.69 53.81
C SER A 319 -38.57 22.35 53.74
N GLY A 320 -39.30 21.25 53.90
CA GLY A 320 -38.83 19.88 53.69
C GLY A 320 -39.97 19.00 53.19
N HIS A 321 -39.63 17.82 52.66
CA HIS A 321 -40.62 16.81 52.27
C HIS A 321 -40.85 15.85 53.42
N TYR A 322 -42.11 15.60 53.77
CA TYR A 322 -42.48 14.78 54.91
C TYR A 322 -43.35 13.62 54.46
N ALA A 323 -43.25 12.50 55.15
CA ALA A 323 -44.10 11.34 54.91
C ALA A 323 -44.46 10.64 56.23
N VAL A 324 -45.76 10.42 56.46
CA VAL A 324 -46.25 9.56 57.55
C VAL A 324 -46.43 8.16 57.00
N THR A 325 -45.74 7.19 57.59
CA THR A 325 -45.80 5.79 57.16
C THR A 325 -46.80 5.00 58.01
N PRO A 326 -47.37 3.88 57.49
CA PRO A 326 -48.20 2.98 58.30
C PRO A 326 -47.49 2.36 59.50
N ALA A 327 -46.14 2.42 59.54
CA ALA A 327 -45.34 1.99 60.69
C ALA A 327 -45.35 2.99 61.86
N GLY A 328 -46.06 4.12 61.73
CA GLY A 328 -46.17 5.14 62.77
C GLY A 328 -44.98 6.09 62.82
N TYR A 329 -44.22 6.23 61.74
CA TYR A 329 -43.15 7.22 61.65
C TYR A 329 -43.54 8.42 60.80
N LEU A 330 -43.15 9.62 61.23
CA LEU A 330 -43.07 10.81 60.41
C LEU A 330 -41.61 11.04 60.03
N HIS A 331 -41.27 10.86 58.75
CA HIS A 331 -39.94 11.10 58.21
C HIS A 331 -39.86 12.49 57.57
N GLU A 332 -38.75 13.20 57.79
CA GLU A 332 -38.37 14.43 57.09
C GLU A 332 -37.25 14.09 56.10
N TYR A 333 -37.47 14.42 54.84
CA TYR A 333 -36.49 14.39 53.77
C TYR A 333 -36.23 15.80 53.26
N LYS A 334 -35.05 16.00 52.69
CA LYS A 334 -34.69 17.27 52.06
C LYS A 334 -35.56 17.58 50.82
N ASP A 335 -35.86 16.55 50.03
CA ASP A 335 -36.66 16.61 48.80
C ASP A 335 -37.40 15.26 48.59
N ASN A 336 -38.14 15.14 47.48
CA ASN A 336 -38.85 13.91 47.08
C ASN A 336 -38.16 13.24 45.87
N ASP A 337 -36.83 13.30 45.81
CA ASP A 337 -36.06 12.69 44.71
C ASP A 337 -35.52 11.31 45.13
N ASN A 338 -36.12 10.27 44.56
CA ASN A 338 -35.72 8.88 44.79
C ASN A 338 -34.68 8.37 43.77
N PHE A 339 -34.28 9.18 42.78
CA PHE A 339 -33.52 8.72 41.62
C PHE A 339 -32.12 9.32 41.54
N GLN A 340 -31.93 10.61 41.86
CA GLN A 340 -30.62 11.25 41.73
C GLN A 340 -29.73 11.07 42.96
N LYS A 341 -30.33 10.81 44.13
CA LYS A 341 -29.63 10.63 45.41
C LYS A 341 -30.29 9.52 46.20
N ASP A 342 -29.51 8.87 47.05
CA ASP A 342 -30.04 7.90 48.01
C ASP A 342 -30.91 8.63 49.06
N PRO A 343 -32.24 8.40 49.10
CA PRO A 343 -33.12 9.11 50.01
C PRO A 343 -32.87 8.65 51.44
N SER A 344 -32.38 9.56 52.29
CA SER A 344 -32.18 9.31 53.72
C SER A 344 -32.97 10.33 54.56
N PRO A 345 -33.75 9.88 55.56
CA PRO A 345 -34.46 10.81 56.44
C PRO A 345 -33.48 11.66 57.25
N GLU A 346 -33.62 12.98 57.20
CA GLU A 346 -32.88 13.90 58.08
C GLU A 346 -33.40 13.82 59.53
N HIS A 347 -34.73 13.66 59.69
CA HIS A 347 -35.39 13.48 60.98
C HIS A 347 -36.44 12.39 60.88
N SER A 348 -36.70 11.67 61.96
CA SER A 348 -37.71 10.62 62.01
C SER A 348 -38.37 10.59 63.38
N LEU A 349 -39.66 10.89 63.45
CA LEU A 349 -40.41 10.90 64.71
C LEU A 349 -41.30 9.66 64.78
N TYR A 350 -41.14 8.85 65.83
CA TYR A 350 -42.07 7.76 66.10
C TYR A 350 -43.33 8.34 66.77
N LEU A 351 -44.40 8.44 65.99
CA LEU A 351 -45.62 9.15 66.33
C LEU A 351 -46.33 8.63 67.59
N PRO A 352 -46.37 7.31 67.89
CA PRO A 352 -46.97 6.81 69.13
C PRO A 352 -46.33 7.35 70.41
N ASP A 353 -45.05 7.72 70.36
CA ASP A 353 -44.33 8.30 71.50
C ASP A 353 -44.37 9.84 71.51
N CYS A 354 -45.07 10.46 70.55
CA CYS A 354 -45.13 11.90 70.38
C CYS A 354 -46.43 12.49 70.94
N ILE A 355 -46.35 13.73 71.42
CA ILE A 355 -47.51 14.52 71.85
C ILE A 355 -47.76 15.59 70.78
N ILE A 356 -48.92 15.54 70.13
CA ILE A 356 -49.33 16.54 69.15
C ILE A 356 -50.09 17.69 69.84
N GLY A 357 -49.73 18.94 69.51
CA GLY A 357 -50.44 20.14 69.94
C GLY A 357 -51.53 20.54 68.94
N ALA A 358 -52.53 21.30 69.42
CA ALA A 358 -53.65 21.76 68.60
C ALA A 358 -53.20 22.54 67.35
N VAL A 359 -54.03 22.47 66.31
CA VAL A 359 -53.85 23.25 65.08
C VAL A 359 -54.22 24.72 65.34
N ASP A 360 -53.28 25.63 65.07
CA ASP A 360 -53.45 27.08 65.12
C ASP A 360 -53.23 27.67 63.72
N GLY A 361 -54.34 27.89 63.00
CA GLY A 361 -54.32 28.25 61.59
C GLY A 361 -53.59 27.18 60.75
N GLN A 362 -52.47 27.57 60.15
CA GLN A 362 -51.63 26.69 59.32
C GLN A 362 -50.59 25.92 60.14
N LYS A 363 -50.49 26.17 61.45
CA LYS A 363 -49.40 25.69 62.30
C LYS A 363 -49.88 24.60 63.25
N PHE A 364 -49.00 23.66 63.54
CA PHE A 364 -49.20 22.68 64.59
C PHE A 364 -47.84 22.30 65.18
N THR A 365 -47.84 21.62 66.32
CA THR A 365 -46.60 21.24 66.99
C THR A 365 -46.61 19.76 67.33
N ILE A 366 -45.44 19.12 67.25
CA ILE A 366 -45.23 17.74 67.69
C ILE A 366 -44.09 17.75 68.69
N LYS A 367 -44.33 17.29 69.91
CA LYS A 367 -43.29 17.07 70.91
C LYS A 367 -42.88 15.60 70.84
N GLY A 368 -41.63 15.33 70.50
CA GLY A 368 -41.15 13.97 70.31
C GLY A 368 -39.65 13.86 70.39
N LYS A 369 -39.15 12.62 70.44
CA LYS A 369 -37.72 12.34 70.29
C LYS A 369 -37.43 12.05 68.82
N ASP A 370 -36.35 12.64 68.31
CA ASP A 370 -35.85 12.27 66.99
C ASP A 370 -35.21 10.88 67.05
N SER A 371 -35.77 9.96 66.29
CA SER A 371 -35.30 8.59 66.11
C SER A 371 -34.45 8.42 64.85
N SER A 372 -34.09 9.51 64.18
CA SER A 372 -33.13 9.49 63.08
C SER A 372 -31.71 9.08 63.56
N GLY A 373 -30.90 8.56 62.65
CA GLY A 373 -29.48 8.27 62.91
C GLY A 373 -29.17 6.94 63.63
N SER A 374 -27.92 6.81 64.09
CA SER A 374 -27.40 5.57 64.69
C SER A 374 -28.04 5.24 66.04
N LYS A 375 -28.09 3.95 66.42
CA LYS A 375 -28.63 3.45 67.70
C LYS A 375 -28.06 4.17 68.94
N LEU A 376 -26.83 4.68 68.85
CA LEU A 376 -26.21 5.47 69.92
C LEU A 376 -26.78 6.90 69.99
N GLY A 377 -27.08 7.52 68.84
CA GLY A 377 -27.72 8.83 68.74
C GLY A 377 -29.16 8.81 69.24
N GLN A 378 -29.93 7.77 68.92
CA GLN A 378 -31.31 7.59 69.39
C GLN A 378 -31.42 7.54 70.93
N LYS A 379 -30.45 6.94 71.63
CA LYS A 379 -30.45 6.89 73.11
C LYS A 379 -30.17 8.23 73.78
N MET A 380 -29.51 9.14 73.07
CA MET A 380 -29.18 10.49 73.54
C MET A 380 -30.18 11.53 73.03
N ALA A 381 -31.22 11.12 72.29
CA ALA A 381 -32.23 12.02 71.74
C ALA A 381 -33.09 12.64 72.86
N ILE A 382 -33.06 13.97 72.93
CA ILE A 382 -33.84 14.77 73.88
C ILE A 382 -35.20 15.10 73.27
N THR A 383 -36.27 14.96 74.06
CA THR A 383 -37.62 15.34 73.65
C THR A 383 -37.65 16.81 73.24
N SER A 384 -38.11 17.08 72.02
CA SER A 384 -38.04 18.37 71.35
C SER A 384 -39.39 18.78 70.78
N ASP A 385 -39.77 20.05 70.90
CA ASP A 385 -41.02 20.57 70.31
C ASP A 385 -40.81 20.99 68.85
N PHE A 386 -41.18 20.17 67.88
CA PHE A 386 -41.12 20.49 66.46
C PHE A 386 -42.33 21.34 66.07
N GLN A 387 -42.10 22.52 65.48
CA GLN A 387 -43.17 23.41 65.03
C GLN A 387 -43.28 23.33 63.51
N PHE A 388 -44.42 22.87 63.03
CA PHE A 388 -44.71 22.72 61.62
C PHE A 388 -45.69 23.78 61.16
N LYS A 389 -45.60 24.14 59.88
CA LYS A 389 -46.54 24.99 59.17
C LYS A 389 -46.84 24.34 57.82
N ALA A 390 -48.12 24.05 57.59
CA ALA A 390 -48.60 23.52 56.31
C ALA A 390 -48.92 24.67 55.34
N LEU A 391 -49.17 24.34 54.08
CA LEU A 391 -49.50 25.33 53.05
C LEU A 391 -50.87 26.00 53.30
N THR A 392 -51.85 25.23 53.75
CA THR A 392 -53.21 25.70 54.05
C THR A 392 -53.69 25.23 55.42
N ASN A 393 -54.75 25.87 55.95
CA ASN A 393 -55.36 25.44 57.21
C ASN A 393 -55.94 24.02 57.10
N SER A 394 -56.51 23.66 55.93
CA SER A 394 -57.02 22.32 55.67
C SER A 394 -55.90 21.28 55.66
N ASP A 395 -54.74 21.60 55.06
CA ASP A 395 -53.60 20.69 55.07
C ASP A 395 -53.10 20.48 56.50
N ALA A 396 -52.97 21.56 57.29
CA ALA A 396 -52.58 21.46 58.70
C ALA A 396 -53.54 20.56 59.49
N GLN A 397 -54.85 20.66 59.25
CA GLN A 397 -55.85 19.78 59.84
C GLN A 397 -55.72 18.32 59.37
N GLN A 398 -55.44 18.08 58.09
CA GLN A 398 -55.25 16.73 57.54
C GLN A 398 -54.01 16.05 58.12
N TRP A 399 -52.86 16.73 58.09
CA TRP A 399 -51.63 16.27 58.73
C TRP A 399 -51.84 16.01 60.22
N HIS A 400 -52.46 16.94 60.94
CA HIS A 400 -52.75 16.78 62.36
C HIS A 400 -53.67 15.59 62.64
N THR A 401 -54.73 15.40 61.85
CA THR A 401 -55.68 14.29 62.04
C THR A 401 -55.00 12.94 61.87
N ILE A 402 -54.21 12.77 60.81
CA ILE A 402 -53.49 11.52 60.54
C ILE A 402 -52.45 11.26 61.62
N ILE A 403 -51.68 12.28 62.04
CA ILE A 403 -50.67 12.12 63.09
C ILE A 403 -51.33 11.82 64.45
N ALA A 404 -52.39 12.53 64.82
CA ALA A 404 -53.13 12.33 66.06
C ALA A 404 -53.76 10.93 66.15
N SER A 405 -54.09 10.31 65.01
CA SER A 405 -54.59 8.94 64.99
C SER A 405 -53.60 7.94 65.58
N PHE A 406 -52.29 8.18 65.50
CA PHE A 406 -51.25 7.33 66.10
C PHE A 406 -51.04 7.60 67.60
N ALA A 407 -51.27 8.83 68.06
CA ALA A 407 -51.15 9.20 69.46
C ALA A 407 -52.32 8.66 70.32
N ASN A 408 -53.50 8.45 69.70
CA ASN A 408 -54.71 7.99 70.38
C ASN A 408 -55.01 6.49 70.18
N SER A 409 -54.31 5.80 69.27
CA SER A 409 -54.56 4.40 68.95
C SER A 409 -53.63 3.48 69.74
N SER A 410 -54.18 2.77 70.73
CA SER A 410 -53.52 1.62 71.33
C SER A 410 -53.46 0.45 70.32
N ASN A 411 -52.30 0.27 69.68
CA ASN A 411 -51.82 -0.94 68.99
C ASN A 411 -52.88 -1.85 68.31
N SER A 412 -53.50 -1.42 67.22
CA SER A 412 -54.09 -2.35 66.25
C SER A 412 -53.64 -2.02 64.83
N LEU A 413 -52.67 -2.79 64.33
CA LEU A 413 -52.40 -2.86 62.90
C LEU A 413 -53.62 -3.52 62.23
N PRO A 414 -54.18 -2.97 61.13
CA PRO A 414 -55.25 -3.66 60.41
C PRO A 414 -54.72 -5.00 59.85
N THR A 415 -55.28 -6.12 60.29
CA THR A 415 -55.00 -7.47 59.77
C THR A 415 -55.79 -7.75 58.50
N SER A 416 -55.13 -8.14 57.41
CA SER A 416 -55.75 -8.84 56.25
C SER A 416 -54.67 -9.63 55.47
N PRO A 417 -55.05 -10.54 54.56
CA PRO A 417 -54.60 -11.93 54.49
C PRO A 417 -53.16 -12.10 53.98
N THR A 418 -52.56 -13.24 54.34
CA THR A 418 -51.27 -13.70 53.82
C THR A 418 -51.34 -13.93 52.31
N GLU A 419 -50.79 -13.00 51.51
CA GLU A 419 -50.40 -13.30 50.14
C GLU A 419 -49.10 -14.11 50.14
N SER A 420 -49.16 -15.27 49.48
CA SER A 420 -48.10 -16.25 49.35
C SER A 420 -46.82 -15.61 48.79
N ARG A 421 -45.71 -15.75 49.51
CA ARG A 421 -44.38 -15.32 49.09
C ARG A 421 -43.90 -16.13 47.89
N ASN A 422 -44.06 -15.61 46.67
CA ASN A 422 -43.20 -15.96 45.55
C ASN A 422 -42.21 -14.81 45.34
N ILE A 423 -40.99 -15.01 45.80
CA ILE A 423 -39.87 -14.09 45.53
C ILE A 423 -39.37 -14.41 44.12
N THR A 424 -39.90 -13.72 43.11
CA THR A 424 -39.28 -13.69 41.79
C THR A 424 -38.23 -12.56 41.74
N PRO A 425 -37.04 -12.80 41.17
CA PRO A 425 -36.06 -11.74 40.96
C PRO A 425 -36.64 -10.64 40.05
N ILE A 426 -36.11 -9.42 40.20
CA ILE A 426 -36.48 -8.25 39.38
C ILE A 426 -36.55 -8.67 37.91
N THR A 427 -37.76 -8.64 37.35
CA THR A 427 -37.98 -9.00 35.94
C THR A 427 -38.04 -7.70 35.15
N THR A 428 -36.89 -7.27 34.63
CA THR A 428 -36.91 -6.39 33.46
C THR A 428 -37.33 -7.25 32.28
N ARG A 429 -38.60 -7.19 31.87
CA ARG A 429 -39.09 -7.89 30.67
C ARG A 429 -38.22 -7.47 29.48
N MET A 430 -37.37 -8.38 29.01
CA MET A 430 -36.81 -8.29 27.67
C MET A 430 -37.84 -8.96 26.77
N GLU A 431 -38.56 -8.19 25.96
CA GLU A 431 -39.29 -8.76 24.84
C GLU A 431 -38.27 -9.31 23.84
N GLU A 432 -38.03 -10.62 23.93
CA GLU A 432 -37.38 -11.41 22.88
C GLU A 432 -38.26 -11.41 21.63
N ASN A 433 -38.13 -10.38 20.81
CA ASN A 433 -38.53 -10.43 19.41
C ASN A 433 -37.34 -9.98 18.55
N GLN A 434 -36.21 -10.67 18.70
CA GLN A 434 -35.03 -10.50 17.84
C GLN A 434 -35.14 -11.36 16.57
N THR A 435 -36.17 -11.15 15.77
CA THR A 435 -36.21 -11.63 14.37
C THR A 435 -36.99 -10.64 13.51
N GLN A 436 -36.42 -9.46 13.26
CA GLN A 436 -36.78 -8.69 12.07
C GLN A 436 -35.58 -7.88 11.61
N GLY A 437 -35.09 -8.23 10.42
CA GLY A 437 -33.86 -7.71 9.83
C GLY A 437 -33.92 -6.21 9.56
N VAL A 438 -32.82 -5.53 9.84
CA VAL A 438 -32.61 -4.14 9.46
C VAL A 438 -32.25 -4.11 7.97
N ILE A 439 -33.14 -3.55 7.15
CA ILE A 439 -32.84 -3.15 5.77
C ILE A 439 -32.35 -1.70 5.86
N SER A 440 -31.07 -1.47 5.66
CA SER A 440 -30.51 -0.12 5.57
C SER A 440 -30.50 0.31 4.10
N GLY A 441 -31.39 1.23 3.75
CA GLY A 441 -31.31 2.02 2.51
C GLY A 441 -30.69 3.40 2.79
N PRO A 442 -30.06 4.06 1.80
CA PRO A 442 -29.30 5.28 2.01
C PRO A 442 -30.24 6.50 1.99
N THR A 443 -30.12 7.40 2.95
CA THR A 443 -30.61 8.77 2.75
C THR A 443 -29.74 9.78 3.48
N SER A 444 -29.14 10.63 2.67
CA SER A 444 -28.37 11.83 2.94
C SER A 444 -28.92 12.67 4.10
N ALA A 445 -28.06 12.99 5.07
CA ALA A 445 -28.32 14.03 6.07
C ALA A 445 -27.69 15.35 5.62
N SER A 446 -28.56 16.33 5.41
CA SER A 446 -28.27 17.75 5.22
C SER A 446 -27.68 18.37 6.50
N THR A 447 -26.63 19.17 6.34
CA THR A 447 -26.01 19.98 7.40
C THR A 447 -26.85 21.24 7.71
N PRO A 448 -27.02 21.64 9.00
CA PRO A 448 -27.60 22.92 9.35
C PRO A 448 -26.55 24.05 9.35
N LYS A 449 -27.02 25.23 8.92
CA LYS A 449 -26.31 26.50 8.77
C LYS A 449 -26.64 27.41 9.96
N THR A 450 -25.64 27.97 10.64
CA THR A 450 -25.61 29.26 11.38
C THR A 450 -24.28 29.32 12.16
N ALA A 451 -23.59 30.43 12.43
CA ALA A 451 -23.70 31.84 12.09
C ALA A 451 -22.28 32.45 12.22
N GLN A 452 -22.04 33.55 11.52
CA GLN A 452 -20.79 34.33 11.48
C GLN A 452 -20.57 35.13 12.78
N PRO A 453 -19.35 35.65 13.02
CA PRO A 453 -19.21 37.11 12.96
C PRO A 453 -17.99 37.61 12.18
N THR A 454 -18.14 38.82 11.68
CA THR A 454 -17.21 39.71 10.95
C THR A 454 -15.98 40.09 11.80
N SER A 455 -14.79 40.47 11.27
CA SER A 455 -14.54 41.66 10.43
C SER A 455 -13.07 41.73 9.92
N ALA A 456 -12.90 42.28 8.70
CA ALA A 456 -11.80 43.12 8.11
C ALA A 456 -10.31 42.67 8.24
N THR A 457 -9.37 42.82 7.29
CA THR A 457 -9.08 43.67 6.10
C THR A 457 -7.93 42.93 5.34
N SER A 458 -7.78 42.83 4.02
CA SER A 458 -7.29 43.85 3.07
C SER A 458 -7.15 43.23 1.68
N ALA A 459 -7.48 43.99 0.63
CA ALA A 459 -7.32 43.66 -0.78
C ALA A 459 -5.95 44.13 -1.32
N ALA A 460 -5.38 43.38 -2.29
CA ALA A 460 -4.58 43.92 -3.39
C ALA A 460 -4.30 42.84 -4.47
N THR A 461 -4.66 43.16 -5.70
CA THR A 461 -4.18 42.62 -7.00
C THR A 461 -3.83 43.86 -7.87
N PRO A 462 -3.32 43.78 -9.12
CA PRO A 462 -2.62 42.72 -9.86
C PRO A 462 -1.39 43.24 -10.67
N SER A 463 -0.68 42.36 -11.40
CA SER A 463 -0.04 42.56 -12.73
C SER A 463 0.75 41.28 -13.09
N SER A 464 1.04 40.84 -14.31
CA SER A 464 0.59 41.03 -15.71
C SER A 464 1.57 40.20 -16.58
N ALA A 465 1.20 39.91 -17.83
CA ALA A 465 2.02 39.37 -18.95
C ALA A 465 2.25 37.84 -18.97
N GLY A 466 2.04 37.11 -20.07
CA GLY A 466 1.61 37.48 -21.42
C GLY A 466 1.49 36.22 -22.29
N ALA A 467 0.47 36.18 -23.15
CA ALA A 467 0.26 35.16 -24.16
C ALA A 467 0.87 35.61 -25.51
N PHE A 468 1.41 34.66 -26.28
CA PHE A 468 1.80 34.89 -27.67
C PHE A 468 1.34 33.72 -28.54
N ASN A 469 0.51 34.03 -29.54
CA ASN A 469 0.11 33.19 -30.65
C ASN A 469 0.04 34.09 -31.89
N PRO A 470 0.62 33.69 -33.03
CA PRO A 470 0.07 34.04 -34.34
C PRO A 470 -0.07 32.74 -35.17
N GLY A 471 -1.13 32.47 -35.91
CA GLY A 471 -1.92 33.35 -36.77
C GLY A 471 -1.92 32.72 -38.16
N LEU A 472 -3.07 32.16 -38.57
CA LEU A 472 -3.31 31.56 -39.88
C LEU A 472 -3.20 32.58 -41.02
N GLY A 473 -2.63 32.15 -42.15
CA GLY A 473 -2.73 32.80 -43.44
C GLY A 473 -3.40 31.88 -44.46
N SER A 474 -4.58 32.30 -44.92
CA SER A 474 -5.36 31.74 -46.02
C SER A 474 -4.79 32.15 -47.39
N ASN A 475 -4.76 31.25 -48.37
CA ASN A 475 -5.38 31.51 -49.67
C ASN A 475 -5.49 30.26 -50.55
N SER A 476 -6.59 30.26 -51.30
CA SER A 476 -7.12 29.19 -52.15
C SER A 476 -6.73 29.34 -53.63
N LEU A 477 -7.05 28.28 -54.38
CA LEU A 477 -7.50 28.22 -55.79
C LEU A 477 -6.52 27.71 -56.88
N GLU A 478 -6.98 26.58 -57.44
CA GLU A 478 -7.22 26.29 -58.86
C GLU A 478 -6.22 25.47 -59.71
N ASP A 479 -6.70 24.25 -59.99
CA ASP A 479 -6.81 23.59 -61.30
C ASP A 479 -5.66 23.65 -62.31
N ARG A 480 -5.11 22.46 -62.61
CA ARG A 480 -4.90 22.04 -63.99
C ARG A 480 -4.90 20.52 -64.16
N LYS A 481 -5.87 20.07 -64.93
CA LYS A 481 -6.08 18.74 -65.50
C LYS A 481 -5.40 18.68 -66.88
N THR A 482 -4.60 17.65 -67.16
CA THR A 482 -4.34 17.01 -68.48
C THR A 482 -3.35 15.84 -68.26
N ALA A 483 -3.77 14.58 -68.39
CA ALA A 483 -3.94 13.77 -69.61
C ALA A 483 -2.67 12.99 -70.03
N GLY A 484 -2.76 11.66 -69.91
CA GLY A 484 -2.30 10.68 -70.90
C GLY A 484 -0.81 10.38 -71.04
N LYS A 485 -0.35 9.29 -70.42
CA LYS A 485 0.05 8.04 -71.09
C LYS A 485 0.28 6.93 -70.08
#